data_AF-A0A0C2E433-F1
#
_entry.id   AF-A0A0C2E433-F1
#
_cell.length_a   1.000
_cell.length_b   1.000
_cell.length_c   1.000
_cell.angle_alpha   90.00
_cell.angle_beta   90.00
_cell.angle_gamma   90.00
#
_symmetry.space_group_name_H-M   'P 1'
#
loop_
_entity.id
_entity.type
_entity.pdbx_description
1 polymer ?
#
loop_
_entity_poly.entity_id
_entity_poly.type
_entity_poly.pdbx_seq_one_letter_code
_entity_poly.pdbx_strand_id
1 'polypeptide(L)'
;MVNKNPKPPSLHQWPEAAETLLALMHAQGEVARLSEREQLFSSLLVSVNAVLWALDWNTRQMLYVSPAYERIFGRSAGLLLADYNEWRNSIYPDDLDYAERSLAQVLETGAVEDREYRIISADGQLRWLSDKCFISRHAEPGQRLIVVGMAEDITEKKALEDELQRLASTDVLTGSSNRRHFFDSAQRAFEEARLEDSPLAFLLLDIDDFKLINDTYGHPEGDLVLQRIAETGRGALRVGDLFGRIGGEEFAALLPGCTPEMARQIAERLQREIQRLSFSHDGKGFGVTVSQGLAGVTPEDETLDPLFARADSAMYQAKRQGKNQIVLA
;
A
#
# COMPACT_ATOMS: atom_id res chain seq x y z
N MET A 1 -35.06 92.45 30.39
CA MET A 1 -34.28 92.38 31.65
C MET A 1 -33.63 90.99 31.76
N VAL A 2 -32.78 90.80 32.77
CA VAL A 2 -31.84 89.67 32.92
C VAL A 2 -32.51 88.30 33.12
N ASN A 3 -32.08 87.34 32.29
CA ASN A 3 -31.84 85.90 32.51
C ASN A 3 -32.53 85.15 33.69
N LYS A 4 -33.15 83.99 33.37
CA LYS A 4 -33.00 82.74 34.15
C LYS A 4 -33.27 81.50 33.27
N ASN A 5 -32.51 80.42 33.52
CA ASN A 5 -32.48 79.21 32.67
C ASN A 5 -33.81 78.42 32.64
N PRO A 6 -34.12 77.71 31.53
CA PRO A 6 -35.10 76.62 31.53
C PRO A 6 -34.60 75.42 32.34
N LYS A 7 -35.53 74.61 32.86
CA LYS A 7 -35.23 73.27 33.40
C LYS A 7 -34.85 72.31 32.27
N PRO A 8 -33.96 71.33 32.49
CA PRO A 8 -33.80 70.22 31.56
C PRO A 8 -35.09 69.38 31.52
N PRO A 9 -35.59 68.99 30.33
CA PRO A 9 -36.65 67.98 30.21
C PRO A 9 -36.11 66.57 30.54
N SER A 10 -37.01 65.63 30.79
CA SER A 10 -36.74 64.30 31.31
C SER A 10 -36.10 63.33 30.30
N LEU A 11 -35.21 62.48 30.80
CA LEU A 11 -34.86 61.19 30.17
C LEU A 11 -36.10 60.29 30.09
N HIS A 12 -36.65 60.04 28.90
CA HIS A 12 -37.23 58.75 28.48
C HIS A 12 -37.59 58.77 26.98
N GLN A 13 -37.82 57.58 26.42
CA GLN A 13 -38.21 57.32 25.02
C GLN A 13 -37.16 57.72 23.96
N TRP A 14 -36.23 56.79 23.71
CA TRP A 14 -35.73 56.63 22.34
C TRP A 14 -36.90 56.13 21.47
N PRO A 15 -36.99 56.51 20.18
CA PRO A 15 -38.04 55.99 19.31
C PRO A 15 -37.81 54.50 19.04
N GLU A 16 -38.89 53.71 19.02
CA GLU A 16 -38.93 52.26 18.75
C GLU A 16 -38.15 51.86 17.47
N ALA A 17 -38.11 52.76 16.48
CA ALA A 17 -37.32 52.61 15.26
C ALA A 17 -35.79 52.55 15.49
N ALA A 18 -35.26 53.19 16.53
CA ALA A 18 -33.83 53.18 16.86
C ALA A 18 -33.41 51.86 17.51
N GLU A 19 -34.23 51.30 18.40
CA GLU A 19 -34.02 49.97 18.98
C GLU A 19 -34.15 48.88 17.91
N THR A 20 -35.18 48.99 17.05
CA THR A 20 -35.36 48.12 15.87
C THR A 20 -34.15 48.17 14.93
N LEU A 21 -33.62 49.36 14.63
CA LEU A 21 -32.44 49.52 13.79
C LEU A 21 -31.19 48.89 14.41
N LEU A 22 -30.98 49.05 15.73
CA LEU A 22 -29.88 48.41 16.46
C LEU A 22 -29.99 46.88 16.41
N ALA A 23 -31.18 46.33 16.66
CA ALA A 23 -31.42 44.89 16.57
C ALA A 23 -31.16 44.35 15.15
N LEU A 24 -31.56 45.10 14.12
CA LEU A 24 -31.38 44.71 12.72
C LEU A 24 -29.90 44.80 12.30
N MET A 25 -29.15 45.80 12.77
CA MET A 25 -27.69 45.88 12.59
C MET A 25 -26.94 44.76 13.33
N HIS A 26 -27.38 44.38 14.54
CA HIS A 26 -26.83 43.22 15.26
C HIS A 26 -27.08 41.92 14.50
N ALA A 27 -28.31 41.67 14.04
CA ALA A 27 -28.66 40.49 13.25
C ALA A 27 -27.87 40.43 11.93
N GLN A 28 -27.68 41.55 11.24
CA GLN A 28 -26.83 41.63 10.05
C GLN A 28 -25.36 41.32 10.37
N GLY A 29 -24.83 41.81 11.50
CA GLY A 29 -23.47 41.50 11.96
C GLY A 29 -23.28 40.03 12.31
N GLU A 30 -24.28 39.40 12.94
CA GLU A 30 -24.25 37.96 13.24
C GLU A 30 -24.34 37.11 11.96
N VAL A 31 -25.24 37.44 11.03
CA VAL A 31 -25.34 36.77 9.72
C VAL A 31 -24.05 36.92 8.92
N ALA A 32 -23.43 38.10 8.90
CA ALA A 32 -22.15 38.32 8.23
C ALA A 32 -21.04 37.45 8.85
N ARG A 33 -20.93 37.42 10.19
CA ARG A 33 -19.92 36.60 10.89
C ARG A 33 -20.16 35.10 10.76
N LEU A 34 -21.42 34.66 10.67
CA LEU A 34 -21.77 33.27 10.39
C LEU A 34 -21.36 32.89 8.96
N SER A 35 -21.70 33.72 7.97
CA SER A 35 -21.32 33.53 6.57
C SER A 35 -19.80 33.52 6.36
N GLU A 36 -19.07 34.45 6.99
CA GLU A 36 -17.60 34.49 6.96
C GLU A 36 -16.99 33.21 7.57
N ARG A 37 -17.53 32.75 8.71
CA ARG A 37 -17.09 31.51 9.34
C ARG A 37 -17.42 30.27 8.51
N GLU A 38 -18.57 30.24 7.84
CA GLU A 38 -19.01 29.17 6.94
C GLU A 38 -18.16 29.12 5.66
N GLN A 39 -17.82 30.28 5.09
CA GLN A 39 -16.89 30.40 3.95
C GLN A 39 -15.47 29.98 4.32
N LEU A 40 -14.97 30.40 5.48
CA LEU A 40 -13.64 29.98 5.97
C LEU A 40 -13.60 28.47 6.24
N PHE A 41 -14.62 27.92 6.90
CA PHE A 41 -14.74 26.48 7.14
C PHE A 41 -14.80 25.72 5.82
N SER A 42 -15.67 26.11 4.88
CA SER A 42 -15.77 25.51 3.55
C SER A 42 -14.45 25.55 2.77
N SER A 43 -13.72 26.66 2.86
CA SER A 43 -12.41 26.82 2.19
C SER A 43 -11.35 25.87 2.77
N LEU A 44 -11.33 25.70 4.10
CA LEU A 44 -10.47 24.72 4.76
C LEU A 44 -10.84 23.28 4.34
N LEU A 45 -12.14 22.96 4.26
CA LEU A 45 -12.58 21.62 3.86
C LEU A 45 -12.31 21.30 2.38
N VAL A 46 -12.39 22.29 1.48
CA VAL A 46 -12.02 22.12 0.06
C VAL A 46 -10.52 21.85 -0.10
N SER A 47 -9.68 22.29 0.85
CA SER A 47 -8.23 22.05 0.82
C SER A 47 -7.82 20.62 1.23
N VAL A 48 -8.73 19.82 1.80
CA VAL A 48 -8.48 18.43 2.23
C VAL A 48 -9.20 17.47 1.29
N ASN A 49 -8.57 16.35 0.91
CA ASN A 49 -9.21 15.33 0.09
C ASN A 49 -10.09 14.37 0.91
N ALA A 50 -10.91 14.92 1.81
CA ALA A 50 -11.74 14.17 2.74
C ALA A 50 -13.23 14.55 2.66
N VAL A 51 -14.08 13.53 2.78
CA VAL A 51 -15.52 13.66 2.96
C VAL A 51 -15.80 13.91 4.44
N LEU A 52 -16.30 15.10 4.81
CA LEU A 52 -16.91 15.26 6.13
C LEU A 52 -18.33 14.70 6.11
N TRP A 53 -18.74 14.10 7.22
CA TRP A 53 -20.08 13.53 7.37
C TRP A 53 -20.61 13.66 8.81
N ALA A 54 -21.94 13.67 8.94
CA ALA A 54 -22.65 13.65 10.22
C ALA A 54 -23.88 12.72 10.14
N LEU A 55 -24.06 11.90 11.17
CA LEU A 55 -25.05 10.84 11.27
C LEU A 55 -25.79 10.92 12.60
N ASP A 56 -27.12 10.99 12.57
CA ASP A 56 -27.98 10.69 13.72
C ASP A 56 -27.98 9.17 13.93
N TRP A 57 -27.32 8.70 14.98
CA TRP A 57 -27.09 7.28 15.21
C TRP A 57 -28.38 6.50 15.47
N ASN A 58 -29.34 7.12 16.15
CA ASN A 58 -30.59 6.49 16.57
C ASN A 58 -31.54 6.26 15.39
N THR A 59 -31.62 7.20 14.47
CA THR A 59 -32.51 7.14 13.30
C THR A 59 -31.82 6.63 12.02
N ARG A 60 -30.49 6.55 12.02
CA ARG A 60 -29.65 6.40 10.83
C ARG A 60 -29.84 7.52 9.79
N GLN A 61 -30.31 8.69 10.20
CA GLN A 61 -30.42 9.85 9.31
C GLN A 61 -29.05 10.49 9.08
N MET A 62 -28.61 10.55 7.82
CA MET A 62 -27.48 11.39 7.43
C MET A 62 -27.89 12.87 7.53
N LEU A 63 -27.24 13.59 8.44
CA LEU A 63 -27.54 15.00 8.74
C LEU A 63 -26.75 15.97 7.85
N TYR A 64 -25.55 15.56 7.43
CA TYR A 64 -24.66 16.34 6.57
C TYR A 64 -23.67 15.40 5.86
N VAL A 65 -23.30 15.78 4.64
CA VAL A 65 -22.11 15.26 3.95
C VAL A 65 -21.50 16.39 3.11
N SER A 66 -20.17 16.48 3.04
CA SER A 66 -19.50 17.51 2.24
C SER A 66 -19.49 17.17 0.73
N PRO A 67 -19.40 18.17 -0.17
CA PRO A 67 -19.35 17.94 -1.62
C PRO A 67 -18.18 17.07 -2.11
N ALA A 68 -17.17 16.82 -1.26
CA ALA A 68 -16.11 15.86 -1.56
C ALA A 68 -16.64 14.43 -1.74
N TYR A 69 -17.81 14.09 -1.17
CA TYR A 69 -18.47 12.79 -1.38
C TYR A 69 -18.73 12.51 -2.86
N GLU A 70 -19.29 13.48 -3.60
CA GLU A 70 -19.63 13.29 -5.01
C GLU A 70 -18.36 13.12 -5.88
N ARG A 71 -17.22 13.70 -5.45
CA ARG A 71 -15.90 13.54 -6.10
C ARG A 71 -15.24 12.19 -5.80
N ILE A 72 -15.35 11.70 -4.57
CA ILE A 72 -14.63 10.49 -4.09
C ILE A 72 -15.45 9.22 -4.36
N PHE A 73 -16.75 9.24 -4.06
CA PHE A 73 -17.64 8.08 -4.25
C PHE A 73 -18.27 8.05 -5.66
N GLY A 74 -18.28 9.17 -6.38
CA GLY A 74 -18.99 9.30 -7.67
C GLY A 74 -20.53 9.25 -7.56
N ARG A 75 -21.08 9.19 -6.34
CA ARG A 75 -22.51 9.09 -6.03
C ARG A 75 -23.04 10.43 -5.55
N SER A 76 -24.33 10.70 -5.73
CA SER A 76 -24.88 11.98 -5.28
C SER A 76 -25.04 12.04 -3.75
N ALA A 77 -24.59 13.14 -3.17
CA ALA A 77 -24.78 13.49 -1.77
C ALA A 77 -26.26 13.54 -1.40
N GLY A 78 -27.13 13.96 -2.32
CA GLY A 78 -28.58 13.99 -2.11
C GLY A 78 -29.21 12.60 -1.92
N LEU A 79 -28.62 11.55 -2.49
CA LEU A 79 -29.07 10.17 -2.27
C LEU A 79 -28.61 9.65 -0.90
N LEU A 80 -27.36 9.91 -0.51
CA LEU A 80 -26.87 9.55 0.84
C LEU A 80 -27.62 10.29 1.96
N LEU A 81 -28.01 11.55 1.75
CA LEU A 81 -28.83 12.32 2.69
C LEU A 81 -30.28 11.78 2.79
N ALA A 82 -30.76 11.05 1.77
CA ALA A 82 -32.07 10.41 1.78
C ALA A 82 -32.02 8.97 2.33
N ASP A 83 -30.94 8.22 2.06
CA ASP A 83 -30.76 6.84 2.53
C ASP A 83 -29.29 6.55 2.91
N TYR A 84 -29.07 6.26 4.19
CA TYR A 84 -27.79 5.79 4.76
C TYR A 84 -27.30 4.47 4.12
N ASN A 85 -28.19 3.67 3.54
CA ASN A 85 -27.79 2.47 2.81
C ASN A 85 -26.93 2.79 1.59
N GLU A 86 -26.92 4.00 1.03
CA GLU A 86 -26.00 4.34 -0.08
C GLU A 86 -24.52 4.29 0.31
N TRP A 87 -24.19 4.55 1.59
CA TRP A 87 -22.84 4.29 2.10
C TRP A 87 -22.57 2.78 2.19
N ARG A 88 -23.51 2.00 2.75
CA ARG A 88 -23.42 0.51 2.81
C ARG A 88 -23.24 -0.11 1.43
N ASN A 89 -24.04 0.32 0.46
CA ASN A 89 -24.04 -0.09 -0.94
C ASN A 89 -22.80 0.37 -1.72
N SER A 90 -21.90 1.14 -1.10
CA SER A 90 -20.62 1.55 -1.68
C SER A 90 -19.42 0.79 -1.12
N ILE A 91 -19.54 0.12 0.02
CA ILE A 91 -18.43 -0.59 0.64
C ILE A 91 -18.12 -1.88 -0.14
N TYR A 92 -16.84 -2.24 -0.23
CA TYR A 92 -16.42 -3.50 -0.84
C TYR A 92 -16.96 -4.70 -0.04
N PRO A 93 -17.48 -5.78 -0.67
CA PRO A 93 -18.23 -6.82 0.04
C PRO A 93 -17.54 -7.43 1.26
N ASP A 94 -16.25 -7.75 1.15
CA ASP A 94 -15.46 -8.34 2.25
C ASP A 94 -15.27 -7.40 3.45
N ASP A 95 -15.33 -6.08 3.22
CA ASP A 95 -15.00 -5.05 4.21
C ASP A 95 -16.24 -4.58 4.99
N LEU A 96 -17.45 -4.80 4.47
CA LEU A 96 -18.72 -4.34 5.04
C LEU A 96 -18.87 -4.72 6.52
N ASP A 97 -18.50 -5.95 6.87
CA ASP A 97 -18.62 -6.47 8.22
C ASP A 97 -17.74 -5.73 9.25
N TYR A 98 -16.56 -5.16 8.90
CA TYR A 98 -15.92 -4.18 9.80
C TYR A 98 -16.40 -2.76 9.54
N ALA A 99 -16.69 -2.36 8.30
CA ALA A 99 -17.15 -1.00 8.06
C ALA A 99 -18.35 -0.64 8.97
N GLU A 100 -19.21 -1.62 9.32
CA GLU A 100 -20.20 -1.52 10.39
C GLU A 100 -19.68 -1.75 11.83
N ARG A 101 -19.00 -2.88 12.15
CA ARG A 101 -18.52 -3.15 13.53
C ARG A 101 -17.46 -2.16 14.00
N SER A 102 -16.46 -1.95 13.16
CA SER A 102 -15.35 -1.01 13.30
C SER A 102 -15.87 0.44 13.16
N LEU A 103 -17.17 0.69 12.92
CA LEU A 103 -17.85 1.99 13.16
C LEU A 103 -18.59 2.00 14.51
N ALA A 104 -19.35 0.94 14.83
CA ALA A 104 -20.17 0.85 16.05
C ALA A 104 -19.38 0.98 17.35
N GLN A 105 -18.09 0.65 17.33
CA GLN A 105 -17.15 0.90 18.44
C GLN A 105 -17.13 2.35 18.93
N VAL A 106 -17.50 3.34 18.09
CA VAL A 106 -17.58 4.76 18.48
C VAL A 106 -18.53 5.01 19.66
N LEU A 107 -19.50 4.11 19.90
CA LEU A 107 -20.41 4.15 21.06
C LEU A 107 -19.70 3.81 22.38
N GLU A 108 -18.68 2.95 22.31
CA GLU A 108 -17.98 2.37 23.47
C GLU A 108 -16.73 3.19 23.80
N THR A 109 -16.01 3.66 22.76
CA THR A 109 -14.76 4.42 22.88
C THR A 109 -14.96 5.93 22.83
N GLY A 110 -16.11 6.41 22.32
CA GLY A 110 -16.37 7.82 22.01
C GLY A 110 -15.70 8.34 20.73
N ALA A 111 -14.67 7.66 20.23
CA ALA A 111 -13.94 7.97 18.99
C ALA A 111 -13.31 6.71 18.39
N VAL A 112 -13.30 6.59 17.07
CA VAL A 112 -12.52 5.59 16.32
C VAL A 112 -11.53 6.33 15.43
N GLU A 113 -10.28 6.25 15.87
CA GLU A 113 -9.06 6.80 15.27
C GLU A 113 -8.78 6.34 13.85
N ASP A 114 -8.62 5.04 13.70
CA ASP A 114 -8.01 4.40 12.53
C ASP A 114 -8.92 3.30 12.01
N ARG A 115 -9.72 3.62 10.99
CA ARG A 115 -10.64 2.68 10.34
C ARG A 115 -10.51 2.79 8.81
N GLU A 116 -9.59 2.00 8.26
CA GLU A 116 -9.39 1.87 6.81
C GLU A 116 -10.32 0.79 6.22
N TYR A 117 -10.96 1.08 5.07
CA TYR A 117 -11.81 0.14 4.33
C TYR A 117 -11.92 0.53 2.85
N ARG A 118 -12.27 -0.44 2.00
CA ARG A 118 -12.44 -0.23 0.56
C ARG A 118 -13.88 0.13 0.19
N ILE A 119 -14.02 0.98 -0.83
CA ILE A 119 -15.29 1.26 -1.50
C ILE A 119 -15.19 0.99 -3.02
N ILE A 120 -16.35 0.84 -3.65
CA ILE A 120 -16.54 0.83 -5.10
C ILE A 120 -17.29 2.10 -5.49
N SER A 121 -16.59 3.03 -6.15
CA SER A 121 -17.19 4.28 -6.64
C SER A 121 -18.14 4.02 -7.83
N ALA A 122 -18.98 5.00 -8.18
CA ALA A 122 -20.03 4.83 -9.20
C ALA A 122 -19.52 4.53 -10.63
N ASP A 123 -18.23 4.76 -10.87
CA ASP A 123 -17.45 4.40 -12.07
C ASP A 123 -16.87 2.97 -12.04
N GLY A 124 -17.15 2.21 -10.97
CA GLY A 124 -16.64 0.87 -10.74
C GLY A 124 -15.20 0.80 -10.21
N GLN A 125 -14.54 1.93 -9.93
CA GLN A 125 -13.18 1.91 -9.40
C GLN A 125 -13.15 1.50 -7.92
N LEU A 126 -12.13 0.73 -7.54
CA LEU A 126 -11.83 0.41 -6.16
C LEU A 126 -11.06 1.57 -5.52
N ARG A 127 -11.52 2.06 -4.36
CA ARG A 127 -10.82 3.09 -3.58
C ARG A 127 -10.65 2.67 -2.14
N TRP A 128 -9.56 3.12 -1.51
CA TRP A 128 -9.34 2.98 -0.07
C TRP A 128 -9.70 4.28 0.64
N LEU A 129 -10.52 4.18 1.68
CA LEU A 129 -10.80 5.28 2.60
C LEU A 129 -10.06 5.08 3.91
N SER A 130 -9.50 6.16 4.47
CA SER A 130 -9.14 6.27 5.88
C SER A 130 -10.18 7.16 6.55
N ASP A 131 -11.09 6.55 7.32
CA ASP A 131 -12.14 7.26 8.03
C ASP A 131 -11.77 7.46 9.51
N LYS A 132 -12.23 8.56 10.10
CA LYS A 132 -12.05 8.89 11.52
C LYS A 132 -13.36 9.47 12.05
N CYS A 133 -13.93 8.90 13.11
CA CYS A 133 -15.26 9.31 13.60
C CYS A 133 -15.36 9.43 15.12
N PHE A 134 -16.22 10.31 15.61
CA PHE A 134 -16.36 10.62 17.04
C PHE A 134 -17.77 11.08 17.41
N ILE A 135 -18.15 10.85 18.67
CA ILE A 135 -19.41 11.37 19.23
C ILE A 135 -19.30 12.90 19.39
N SER A 136 -20.30 13.63 18.89
CA SER A 136 -20.41 15.07 19.09
C SER A 136 -20.63 15.40 20.57
N ARG A 137 -19.70 16.16 21.17
CA ARG A 137 -19.64 16.42 22.62
C ARG A 137 -20.71 17.39 23.18
N HIS A 138 -21.74 17.67 22.39
CA HIS A 138 -22.83 18.61 22.73
C HIS A 138 -24.17 17.92 23.02
N ALA A 139 -24.19 16.61 23.27
CA ALA A 139 -25.41 15.90 23.64
C ALA A 139 -25.77 16.11 25.14
N GLU A 140 -26.77 16.96 25.41
CA GLU A 140 -27.45 16.98 26.70
C GLU A 140 -28.29 15.70 26.93
N PRO A 141 -28.65 15.36 28.19
CA PRO A 141 -29.45 14.17 28.48
C PRO A 141 -30.82 14.19 27.75
N GLY A 142 -31.01 13.27 26.80
CA GLY A 142 -32.21 13.19 25.95
C GLY A 142 -32.07 13.83 24.57
N GLN A 143 -30.91 14.39 24.24
CA GLN A 143 -30.61 14.92 22.90
C GLN A 143 -30.16 13.80 21.94
N ARG A 144 -30.24 14.06 20.62
CA ARG A 144 -29.87 13.09 19.57
C ARG A 144 -28.40 12.68 19.67
N LEU A 145 -28.11 11.38 19.56
CA LEU A 145 -26.73 10.90 19.48
C LEU A 145 -26.18 11.13 18.07
N ILE A 146 -25.42 12.21 17.88
CA ILE A 146 -24.79 12.55 16.61
C ILE A 146 -23.35 12.04 16.60
N VAL A 147 -23.04 11.16 15.65
CA VAL A 147 -21.67 10.79 15.27
C VAL A 147 -21.27 11.67 14.09
N VAL A 148 -20.06 12.22 14.13
CA VAL A 148 -19.46 12.96 13.01
C VAL A 148 -18.13 12.33 12.63
N GLY A 149 -17.67 12.53 11.40
CA GLY A 149 -16.39 12.00 10.96
C GLY A 149 -15.85 12.63 9.69
N MET A 150 -14.67 12.17 9.30
CA MET A 150 -14.00 12.52 8.05
C MET A 150 -13.40 11.27 7.40
N ALA A 151 -13.69 11.05 6.11
CA ALA A 151 -13.15 9.96 5.31
C ALA A 151 -12.25 10.49 4.19
N GLU A 152 -10.94 10.29 4.31
CA GLU A 152 -9.92 10.66 3.33
C GLU A 152 -9.74 9.55 2.29
N ASP A 153 -9.68 9.90 1.00
CA ASP A 153 -9.32 8.96 -0.07
C ASP A 153 -7.80 8.74 -0.07
N ILE A 154 -7.37 7.57 0.40
CA ILE A 154 -5.97 7.18 0.53
C ILE A 154 -5.53 6.19 -0.58
N THR A 155 -6.29 6.08 -1.67
CA THR A 155 -6.01 5.12 -2.75
C THR A 155 -4.63 5.33 -3.38
N GLU A 156 -4.25 6.59 -3.63
CA GLU A 156 -2.92 6.95 -4.14
C GLU A 156 -1.81 6.65 -3.12
N LYS A 157 -2.06 6.90 -1.83
CA LYS A 157 -1.14 6.55 -0.73
C LYS A 157 -0.92 5.04 -0.68
N LYS A 158 -1.97 4.21 -0.74
CA LYS A 158 -1.84 2.75 -0.77
C LYS A 158 -1.08 2.26 -2.00
N ALA A 159 -1.39 2.77 -3.19
CA ALA A 159 -0.66 2.43 -4.41
C ALA A 159 0.84 2.81 -4.33
N LEU A 160 1.18 3.92 -3.69
CA LEU A 160 2.57 4.32 -3.44
C LEU A 160 3.24 3.48 -2.35
N GLU A 161 2.55 3.09 -1.28
CA GLU A 161 3.03 2.16 -0.26
C GLU A 161 3.33 0.78 -0.87
N ASP A 162 2.43 0.25 -1.69
CA ASP A 162 2.58 -1.01 -2.43
C ASP A 162 3.75 -0.95 -3.43
N GLU A 163 3.88 0.14 -4.21
CA GLU A 163 4.99 0.32 -5.17
C GLU A 163 6.34 0.49 -4.45
N LEU A 164 6.39 1.22 -3.33
CA LEU A 164 7.60 1.33 -2.51
C LEU A 164 7.99 -0.03 -1.91
N GLN A 165 7.02 -0.82 -1.44
CA GLN A 165 7.27 -2.19 -0.98
C GLN A 165 7.75 -3.09 -2.13
N ARG A 166 7.19 -2.95 -3.33
CA ARG A 166 7.59 -3.69 -4.54
C ARG A 166 9.02 -3.33 -4.96
N LEU A 167 9.38 -2.04 -4.98
CA LEU A 167 10.73 -1.57 -5.31
C LEU A 167 11.75 -1.97 -4.23
N ALA A 168 11.35 -1.99 -2.96
CA ALA A 168 12.21 -2.45 -1.86
C ALA A 168 12.46 -3.98 -1.92
N SER A 169 11.53 -4.77 -2.45
CA SER A 169 11.59 -6.24 -2.44
C SER A 169 12.00 -6.91 -3.78
N THR A 170 11.70 -6.29 -4.93
CA THR A 170 11.87 -6.91 -6.25
C THR A 170 12.94 -6.24 -7.11
N ASP A 171 13.55 -7.01 -8.03
CA ASP A 171 14.37 -6.49 -9.12
C ASP A 171 13.45 -5.95 -10.23
N VAL A 172 13.65 -4.69 -10.62
CA VAL A 172 12.75 -3.95 -11.52
C VAL A 172 12.67 -4.59 -12.91
N LEU A 173 13.76 -5.20 -13.40
CA LEU A 173 13.79 -5.82 -14.72
C LEU A 173 13.08 -7.17 -14.75
N THR A 174 13.33 -8.03 -13.76
CA THR A 174 12.96 -9.46 -13.79
C THR A 174 11.73 -9.81 -12.94
N GLY A 175 11.34 -8.95 -12.00
CA GLY A 175 10.30 -9.25 -11.01
C GLY A 175 10.66 -10.45 -10.10
N SER A 176 11.93 -10.81 -9.99
CA SER A 176 12.45 -11.71 -8.94
C SER A 176 12.75 -10.90 -7.66
N SER A 177 13.14 -11.53 -6.56
CA SER A 177 13.64 -10.76 -5.40
C SER A 177 14.90 -9.97 -5.81
N ASN A 178 15.02 -8.71 -5.40
CA ASN A 178 16.31 -8.01 -5.55
C ASN A 178 17.35 -8.57 -4.58
N ARG A 179 18.64 -8.25 -4.82
CA ARG A 179 19.77 -8.69 -3.97
C ARG A 179 19.49 -8.50 -2.49
N ARG A 180 19.06 -7.30 -2.08
CA ARG A 180 18.83 -6.98 -0.66
C ARG A 180 17.76 -7.87 -0.06
N HIS A 181 16.56 -7.88 -0.64
CA HIS A 181 15.43 -8.65 -0.12
C HIS A 181 15.68 -10.16 -0.15
N PHE A 182 16.45 -10.65 -1.13
CA PHE A 182 16.90 -12.03 -1.16
C PHE A 182 17.75 -12.36 0.07
N PHE A 183 18.82 -11.60 0.36
CA PHE A 183 19.67 -11.85 1.53
C PHE A 183 18.96 -11.57 2.87
N ASP A 184 18.18 -10.48 2.97
CA ASP A 184 17.35 -10.14 4.14
C ASP A 184 16.29 -11.24 4.43
N SER A 185 15.90 -12.05 3.44
CA SER A 185 15.01 -13.21 3.61
C SER A 185 15.78 -14.52 3.84
N ALA A 186 16.92 -14.70 3.16
CA ALA A 186 17.76 -15.88 3.29
C ALA A 186 18.39 -16.00 4.68
N GLN A 187 18.77 -14.89 5.31
CA GLN A 187 19.29 -14.87 6.68
C GLN A 187 18.25 -15.37 7.69
N ARG A 188 16.98 -14.97 7.54
CA ARG A 188 15.87 -15.44 8.40
C ARG A 188 15.62 -16.93 8.21
N ALA A 189 15.48 -17.39 6.97
CA ALA A 189 15.29 -18.81 6.67
C ALA A 189 16.48 -19.68 7.11
N PHE A 190 17.69 -19.14 7.13
CA PHE A 190 18.89 -19.79 7.69
C PHE A 190 18.84 -19.89 9.22
N GLU A 191 18.46 -18.81 9.91
CA GLU A 191 18.29 -18.81 11.36
C GLU A 191 17.17 -19.76 11.81
N GLU A 192 16.05 -19.79 11.09
CA GLU A 192 14.93 -20.73 11.27
C GLU A 192 15.40 -22.19 11.07
N ALA A 193 16.06 -22.49 9.95
CA ALA A 193 16.55 -23.85 9.65
C ALA A 193 17.52 -24.36 10.72
N ARG A 194 18.44 -23.51 11.21
CA ARG A 194 19.38 -23.87 12.27
C ARG A 194 18.73 -24.01 13.65
N LEU A 195 17.61 -23.32 13.92
CA LEU A 195 16.84 -23.49 15.15
C LEU A 195 16.02 -24.79 15.15
N GLU A 196 15.60 -25.27 13.98
CA GLU A 196 14.78 -26.48 13.81
C GLU A 196 15.60 -27.75 13.46
N ASP A 197 16.93 -27.65 13.30
CA ASP A 197 17.81 -28.71 12.78
C ASP A 197 17.32 -29.25 11.41
N SER A 198 16.83 -28.35 10.56
CA SER A 198 16.20 -28.69 9.27
C SER A 198 17.11 -28.43 8.07
N PRO A 199 17.07 -29.27 7.02
CA PRO A 199 18.03 -29.19 5.92
C PRO A 199 17.76 -27.98 5.02
N LEU A 200 18.82 -27.23 4.74
CA LEU A 200 18.80 -26.03 3.89
C LEU A 200 19.86 -26.13 2.79
N ALA A 201 19.51 -25.70 1.58
CA ALA A 201 20.46 -25.63 0.47
C ALA A 201 20.45 -24.25 -0.21
N PHE A 202 21.63 -23.80 -0.61
CA PHE A 202 21.87 -22.55 -1.33
C PHE A 202 22.38 -22.87 -2.74
N LEU A 203 21.72 -22.31 -3.75
CA LEU A 203 22.07 -22.47 -5.16
C LEU A 203 22.38 -21.10 -5.78
N LEU A 204 23.57 -20.96 -6.36
CA LEU A 204 23.93 -19.84 -7.22
C LEU A 204 23.90 -20.26 -8.69
N LEU A 205 23.46 -19.33 -9.53
CA LEU A 205 23.31 -19.51 -10.96
C LEU A 205 23.83 -18.27 -11.69
N ASP A 206 24.63 -18.48 -12.72
CA ASP A 206 25.15 -17.39 -13.55
C ASP A 206 25.04 -17.76 -15.04
N ILE A 207 24.68 -16.77 -15.85
CA ILE A 207 24.37 -16.94 -17.27
C ILE A 207 25.66 -17.01 -18.08
N ASP A 208 25.93 -18.19 -18.64
CA ASP A 208 27.12 -18.45 -19.42
C ASP A 208 27.21 -17.52 -20.64
N ASP A 209 28.33 -16.80 -20.75
CA ASP A 209 28.63 -15.86 -21.83
C ASP A 209 27.61 -14.72 -22.00
N PHE A 210 26.92 -14.30 -20.93
CA PHE A 210 25.96 -13.20 -20.97
C PHE A 210 26.53 -11.90 -21.55
N LYS A 211 27.79 -11.56 -21.24
CA LYS A 211 28.45 -10.43 -21.90
C LYS A 211 28.52 -10.58 -23.44
N LEU A 212 28.81 -11.77 -23.96
CA LEU A 212 28.83 -12.01 -25.40
C LEU A 212 27.44 -11.88 -26.03
N ILE A 213 26.37 -12.24 -25.30
CA ILE A 213 24.98 -12.01 -25.73
C ILE A 213 24.73 -10.50 -25.91
N ASN A 214 25.09 -9.68 -24.91
CA ASN A 214 24.96 -8.22 -24.96
C ASN A 214 25.82 -7.61 -26.09
N ASP A 215 27.09 -8.03 -26.19
CA ASP A 215 28.04 -7.53 -27.19
C ASP A 215 27.66 -7.96 -28.64
N THR A 216 26.83 -9.01 -28.81
CA THR A 216 26.42 -9.54 -30.14
C THR A 216 25.03 -9.09 -30.59
N TYR A 217 24.06 -9.04 -29.68
CA TYR A 217 22.65 -8.79 -30.00
C TYR A 217 22.12 -7.46 -29.43
N GLY A 218 22.77 -6.93 -28.40
CA GLY A 218 22.36 -5.72 -27.69
C GLY A 218 21.84 -5.98 -26.27
N HIS A 219 21.72 -4.89 -25.50
CA HIS A 219 21.19 -4.93 -24.13
C HIS A 219 19.71 -5.35 -24.04
N PRO A 220 18.78 -4.95 -24.94
CA PRO A 220 17.37 -5.39 -24.85
C PRO A 220 17.21 -6.92 -24.93
N GLU A 221 18.05 -7.59 -25.72
CA GLU A 221 18.10 -9.04 -25.85
C GLU A 221 18.73 -9.71 -24.60
N GLY A 222 19.74 -9.07 -23.99
CA GLY A 222 20.24 -9.48 -22.67
C GLY A 222 19.17 -9.34 -21.57
N ASP A 223 18.43 -8.24 -21.58
CA ASP A 223 17.31 -7.99 -20.67
C ASP A 223 16.19 -9.03 -20.83
N LEU A 224 15.86 -9.41 -22.07
CA LEU A 224 14.92 -10.51 -22.36
C LEU A 224 15.44 -11.86 -21.85
N VAL A 225 16.74 -12.15 -21.98
CA VAL A 225 17.35 -13.37 -21.42
C VAL A 225 17.21 -13.41 -19.89
N LEU A 226 17.51 -12.29 -19.22
CA LEU A 226 17.36 -12.15 -17.75
C LEU A 226 15.90 -12.37 -17.30
N GLN A 227 14.94 -11.77 -18.01
CA GLN A 227 13.51 -11.94 -17.74
C GLN A 227 13.05 -13.40 -17.90
N ARG A 228 13.40 -14.04 -19.01
CA ARG A 228 12.99 -15.44 -19.30
C ARG A 228 13.62 -16.43 -18.34
N ILE A 229 14.85 -16.19 -17.87
CA ILE A 229 15.49 -17.00 -16.83
C ILE A 229 14.80 -16.80 -15.47
N ALA A 230 14.40 -15.58 -15.12
CA ALA A 230 13.68 -15.32 -13.87
C ALA A 230 12.26 -15.91 -13.86
N GLU A 231 11.54 -15.88 -14.98
CA GLU A 231 10.29 -16.61 -15.17
C GLU A 231 10.48 -18.12 -15.00
N THR A 232 11.54 -18.67 -15.60
CA THR A 232 11.87 -20.10 -15.51
C THR A 232 12.22 -20.50 -14.08
N GLY A 233 12.97 -19.68 -13.34
CA GLY A 233 13.23 -19.86 -11.91
C GLY A 233 11.93 -19.84 -11.09
N ARG A 234 11.09 -18.80 -11.25
CA ARG A 234 9.80 -18.66 -10.55
C ARG A 234 8.85 -19.84 -10.83
N GLY A 235 8.88 -20.43 -12.02
CA GLY A 235 8.11 -21.62 -12.37
C GLY A 235 8.73 -22.97 -11.96
N ALA A 236 10.03 -22.99 -11.63
CA ALA A 236 10.77 -24.21 -11.26
C ALA A 236 10.96 -24.38 -9.73
N LEU A 237 10.65 -23.36 -8.93
CA LEU A 237 10.69 -23.39 -7.46
C LEU A 237 9.26 -23.55 -6.88
N ARG A 238 9.16 -24.02 -5.63
CA ARG A 238 7.87 -24.14 -4.91
C ARG A 238 7.59 -22.92 -4.04
N VAL A 239 6.33 -22.78 -3.59
CA VAL A 239 5.97 -21.86 -2.51
C VAL A 239 6.81 -22.19 -1.26
N GLY A 240 7.51 -21.21 -0.72
CA GLY A 240 8.43 -21.35 0.41
C GLY A 240 9.92 -21.34 0.03
N ASP A 241 10.26 -21.64 -1.23
CA ASP A 241 11.62 -21.43 -1.75
C ASP A 241 11.84 -19.92 -2.04
N LEU A 242 13.07 -19.43 -1.90
CA LEU A 242 13.45 -18.06 -2.29
C LEU A 242 14.12 -18.07 -3.67
N PHE A 243 13.79 -17.09 -4.51
CA PHE A 243 14.48 -16.82 -5.78
C PHE A 243 14.70 -15.32 -5.97
N GLY A 244 15.90 -14.93 -6.42
CA GLY A 244 16.26 -13.53 -6.63
C GLY A 244 17.43 -13.31 -7.57
N ARG A 245 17.45 -12.14 -8.21
CA ARG A 245 18.60 -11.64 -8.96
C ARG A 245 19.53 -10.92 -8.00
N ILE A 246 20.75 -11.44 -7.83
CA ILE A 246 21.72 -10.90 -6.87
C ILE A 246 22.82 -10.04 -7.53
N GLY A 247 22.97 -10.12 -8.85
CA GLY A 247 23.99 -9.39 -9.61
C GLY A 247 23.59 -9.11 -11.06
N GLY A 248 24.57 -8.79 -11.90
CA GLY A 248 24.32 -8.41 -13.30
C GLY A 248 23.71 -9.55 -14.11
N GLU A 249 24.43 -10.68 -14.13
CA GLU A 249 24.06 -11.94 -14.80
C GLU A 249 23.84 -13.10 -13.79
N GLU A 250 23.75 -12.77 -12.50
CA GLU A 250 23.74 -13.69 -11.36
C GLU A 250 22.38 -13.76 -10.66
N PHE A 251 21.90 -14.99 -10.44
CA PHE A 251 20.72 -15.33 -9.65
C PHE A 251 21.10 -16.24 -8.48
N ALA A 252 20.26 -16.21 -7.45
CA ALA A 252 20.35 -17.07 -6.29
C ALA A 252 19.00 -17.72 -5.98
N ALA A 253 19.05 -18.93 -5.45
CA ALA A 253 17.93 -19.61 -4.85
C ALA A 253 18.30 -20.16 -3.46
N LEU A 254 17.37 -20.07 -2.52
CA LEU A 254 17.47 -20.75 -1.23
C LEU A 254 16.30 -21.73 -1.10
N LEU A 255 16.60 -22.93 -0.62
CA LEU A 255 15.68 -24.07 -0.62
C LEU A 255 15.54 -24.61 0.81
N PRO A 256 14.65 -24.04 1.65
CA PRO A 256 14.35 -24.56 2.99
C PRO A 256 13.72 -25.95 2.92
N GLY A 257 14.08 -26.85 3.84
CA GLY A 257 13.59 -28.23 3.86
C GLY A 257 14.04 -29.07 2.66
N CYS A 258 15.27 -28.86 2.17
CA CYS A 258 15.88 -29.59 1.05
C CYS A 258 17.31 -30.02 1.39
N THR A 259 17.60 -31.31 1.25
CA THR A 259 18.99 -31.82 1.28
C THR A 259 19.74 -31.43 0.00
N PRO A 260 21.09 -31.52 -0.04
CA PRO A 260 21.87 -31.26 -1.26
C PRO A 260 21.41 -32.09 -2.47
N GLU A 261 20.97 -33.33 -2.27
CA GLU A 261 20.48 -34.21 -3.34
C GLU A 261 19.12 -33.74 -3.89
N MET A 262 18.21 -33.29 -3.01
CA MET A 262 16.93 -32.71 -3.42
C MET A 262 17.13 -31.38 -4.15
N ALA A 263 18.00 -30.53 -3.62
CA ALA A 263 18.37 -29.25 -4.23
C ALA A 263 19.05 -29.44 -5.59
N ARG A 264 19.88 -30.47 -5.74
CA ARG A 264 20.48 -30.87 -7.01
C ARG A 264 19.43 -31.25 -8.05
N GLN A 265 18.37 -31.99 -7.68
CA GLN A 265 17.28 -32.30 -8.62
C GLN A 265 16.52 -31.04 -9.08
N ILE A 266 16.39 -30.03 -8.21
CA ILE A 266 15.80 -28.73 -8.55
C ILE A 266 16.73 -27.96 -9.51
N ALA A 267 18.03 -27.90 -9.23
CA ALA A 267 19.04 -27.30 -10.11
C ALA A 267 19.12 -28.00 -11.49
N GLU A 268 19.04 -29.34 -11.53
CA GLU A 268 19.01 -30.14 -12.76
C GLU A 268 17.70 -29.97 -13.54
N ARG A 269 16.57 -29.67 -12.87
CA ARG A 269 15.32 -29.22 -13.55
C ARG A 269 15.50 -27.83 -14.15
N LEU A 270 15.91 -26.86 -13.33
CA LEU A 270 16.07 -25.46 -13.74
C LEU A 270 17.06 -25.32 -14.90
N GLN A 271 18.18 -26.05 -14.88
CA GLN A 271 19.14 -26.08 -15.98
C GLN A 271 18.51 -26.57 -17.30
N ARG A 272 17.73 -27.65 -17.27
CA ARG A 272 17.10 -28.24 -18.47
C ARG A 272 16.01 -27.35 -19.05
N GLU A 273 15.27 -26.61 -18.22
CA GLU A 273 14.30 -25.64 -18.73
C GLU A 273 14.99 -24.38 -19.29
N ILE A 274 16.08 -23.91 -18.67
CA ILE A 274 16.90 -22.80 -19.22
C ILE A 274 17.55 -23.20 -20.56
N GLN A 275 18.11 -24.40 -20.68
CA GLN A 275 18.65 -24.94 -21.94
C GLN A 275 17.62 -25.07 -23.08
N ARG A 276 16.32 -25.07 -22.75
CA ARG A 276 15.21 -25.08 -23.74
C ARG A 276 14.78 -23.68 -24.16
N LEU A 277 15.24 -22.62 -23.48
CA LEU A 277 14.94 -21.25 -23.88
C LEU A 277 15.64 -20.96 -25.21
N SER A 278 14.84 -20.68 -26.23
CA SER A 278 15.30 -20.21 -27.54
C SER A 278 14.90 -18.76 -27.72
N PHE A 279 15.87 -17.94 -28.12
CA PHE A 279 15.76 -16.52 -28.36
C PHE A 279 16.02 -16.25 -29.85
N SER A 280 15.48 -15.16 -30.40
CA SER A 280 15.65 -14.82 -31.81
C SER A 280 15.87 -13.33 -32.01
N HIS A 281 16.94 -12.98 -32.73
CA HIS A 281 17.28 -11.62 -33.14
C HIS A 281 17.68 -11.63 -34.62
N ASP A 282 17.16 -10.71 -35.44
CA ASP A 282 17.33 -10.69 -36.90
C ASP A 282 17.14 -12.05 -37.60
N GLY A 283 16.15 -12.82 -37.14
CA GLY A 283 15.82 -14.15 -37.66
C GLY A 283 16.84 -15.25 -37.34
N LYS A 284 17.90 -14.96 -36.58
CA LYS A 284 18.86 -15.95 -36.07
C LYS A 284 18.42 -16.41 -34.69
N GLY A 285 18.29 -17.73 -34.52
CA GLY A 285 18.02 -18.35 -33.23
C GLY A 285 19.31 -18.51 -32.40
N PHE A 286 19.25 -18.22 -31.10
CA PHE A 286 20.28 -18.59 -30.14
C PHE A 286 19.65 -19.21 -28.87
N GLY A 287 20.48 -19.87 -28.07
CA GLY A 287 20.11 -20.43 -26.76
C GLY A 287 21.12 -19.99 -25.71
N VAL A 288 20.83 -20.27 -24.45
CA VAL A 288 21.65 -19.86 -23.30
C VAL A 288 21.87 -21.04 -22.35
N THR A 289 22.95 -21.01 -21.57
CA THR A 289 23.23 -22.00 -20.53
C THR A 289 23.57 -21.31 -19.21
N VAL A 290 23.57 -22.08 -18.12
CA VAL A 290 23.95 -21.58 -16.80
C VAL A 290 24.98 -22.48 -16.13
N SER A 291 26.01 -21.84 -15.57
CA SER A 291 26.91 -22.43 -14.58
C SER A 291 26.28 -22.30 -13.21
N GLN A 292 26.25 -23.39 -12.44
CA GLN A 292 25.59 -23.45 -11.14
C GLN A 292 26.51 -23.97 -10.04
N GLY A 293 26.45 -23.33 -8.88
CA GLY A 293 27.11 -23.74 -7.66
C GLY A 293 26.11 -24.04 -6.55
N LEU A 294 26.16 -25.24 -6.00
CA LEU A 294 25.24 -25.71 -4.98
C LEU A 294 26.00 -26.00 -3.68
N ALA A 295 25.44 -25.61 -2.54
CA ALA A 295 25.95 -25.97 -1.22
C ALA A 295 24.80 -26.29 -0.27
N GLY A 296 25.01 -27.26 0.63
CA GLY A 296 24.15 -27.49 1.79
C GLY A 296 24.66 -26.75 3.03
N VAL A 297 23.76 -26.41 3.95
CA VAL A 297 24.13 -26.00 5.31
C VAL A 297 24.87 -27.13 6.03
N THR A 298 25.84 -26.81 6.86
CA THR A 298 26.53 -27.76 7.75
C THR A 298 26.48 -27.30 9.21
N PRO A 299 26.69 -28.18 10.20
CA PRO A 299 26.62 -27.82 11.63
C PRO A 299 27.62 -26.74 12.07
N GLU A 300 28.64 -26.47 11.25
CA GLU A 300 29.67 -25.45 11.47
C GLU A 300 29.26 -24.05 10.93
N ASP A 301 28.12 -23.91 10.26
CA ASP A 301 27.64 -22.62 9.75
C ASP A 301 27.01 -21.76 10.88
N GLU A 302 27.78 -20.81 11.41
CA GLU A 302 27.27 -19.80 12.35
C GLU A 302 26.48 -18.67 11.68
N THR A 303 26.72 -18.40 10.39
CA THR A 303 26.01 -17.39 9.57
C THR A 303 25.76 -17.90 8.15
N LEU A 304 25.02 -17.14 7.34
CA LEU A 304 24.77 -17.44 5.93
C LEU A 304 26.04 -17.30 5.04
N ASP A 305 27.05 -16.53 5.46
CA ASP A 305 28.19 -16.17 4.61
C ASP A 305 29.07 -17.36 4.18
N PRO A 306 29.42 -18.33 5.05
CA PRO A 306 30.17 -19.52 4.65
C PRO A 306 29.38 -20.40 3.67
N LEU A 307 28.07 -20.54 3.85
CA LEU A 307 27.18 -21.28 2.96
C LEU A 307 27.13 -20.62 1.56
N PHE A 308 26.98 -19.29 1.50
CA PHE A 308 27.06 -18.52 0.27
C PHE A 308 28.45 -18.66 -0.40
N ALA A 309 29.55 -18.56 0.36
CA ALA A 309 30.91 -18.66 -0.16
C ALA A 309 31.24 -20.06 -0.70
N ARG A 310 30.67 -21.13 -0.12
CA ARG A 310 30.75 -22.49 -0.67
C ARG A 310 30.03 -22.58 -2.02
N ALA A 311 28.81 -22.06 -2.13
CA ALA A 311 28.06 -22.03 -3.38
C ALA A 311 28.78 -21.20 -4.47
N ASP A 312 29.39 -20.06 -4.13
CA ASP A 312 30.11 -19.20 -5.08
C ASP A 312 31.37 -19.90 -5.62
N SER A 313 32.16 -20.51 -4.74
CA SER A 313 33.32 -21.32 -5.11
C SER A 313 32.93 -22.47 -6.06
N ALA A 314 31.79 -23.13 -5.82
CA ALA A 314 31.25 -24.16 -6.72
C ALA A 314 30.82 -23.58 -8.08
N MET A 315 30.13 -22.42 -8.10
CA MET A 315 29.70 -21.77 -9.34
C MET A 315 30.91 -21.34 -10.20
N TYR A 316 31.95 -20.78 -9.56
CA TYR A 316 33.20 -20.44 -10.23
C TYR A 316 33.95 -21.68 -10.75
N GLN A 317 33.89 -22.80 -10.03
CA GLN A 317 34.38 -24.08 -10.52
C GLN A 317 33.59 -24.59 -11.74
N ALA A 318 32.26 -24.48 -11.74
CA ALA A 318 31.42 -24.85 -12.88
C ALA A 318 31.78 -24.06 -14.14
N LYS A 319 31.97 -22.72 -14.02
CA LYS A 319 32.48 -21.87 -15.11
C LYS A 319 33.83 -22.36 -15.65
N ARG A 320 34.75 -22.76 -14.76
CA ARG A 320 36.11 -23.23 -15.13
C ARG A 320 36.15 -24.67 -15.67
N GLN A 321 35.19 -25.51 -15.33
CA GLN A 321 35.10 -26.91 -15.78
C GLN A 321 34.40 -27.06 -17.15
N GLY A 322 34.14 -25.96 -17.86
CA GLY A 322 33.55 -25.96 -19.20
C GLY A 322 32.13 -25.39 -19.29
N LYS A 323 31.64 -24.74 -18.22
CA LYS A 323 30.30 -24.11 -18.13
C LYS A 323 29.14 -25.12 -18.22
N ASN A 324 27.91 -24.63 -18.26
CA ASN A 324 26.68 -25.42 -18.44
C ASN A 324 26.59 -26.66 -17.51
N GLN A 325 26.97 -26.52 -16.25
CA GLN A 325 27.04 -27.63 -15.29
C GLN A 325 26.76 -27.19 -13.85
N ILE A 326 26.46 -28.16 -12.99
CA ILE A 326 26.22 -27.97 -11.56
C ILE A 326 27.38 -28.60 -10.80
N VAL A 327 28.10 -27.79 -10.02
CA VAL A 327 29.08 -28.27 -9.04
C VAL A 327 28.44 -28.21 -7.65
N LEU A 328 28.69 -29.24 -6.85
CA LEU A 328 28.34 -29.30 -5.43
C LEU A 328 29.61 -29.02 -4.61
N ALA A 329 29.51 -28.16 -3.60
CA ALA A 329 30.57 -27.82 -2.64
C ALA A 329 30.68 -28.83 -1.49
#